data_AF-A0A954IC45-F1
#
_entry.id   AF-A0A954IC45-F1
#
_cell.length_a   1.000
_cell.length_b   1.000
_cell.length_c   1.000
_cell.angle_alpha   90.00
_cell.angle_beta   90.00
_cell.angle_gamma   90.00
#
_symmetry.space_group_name_H-M   'P 1'
#
loop_
_entity.id
_entity.type
_entity.pdbx_description
1 polymer ?
#
loop_
_entity_poly.entity_id
_entity_poly.type
_entity_poly.pdbx_seq_one_letter_code
_entity_poly.pdbx_strand_id
1 'polypeptide(L)'
;MKQIPLTPKRFSPLQQTATVGVVMLVIVTAIVMLRQQMLLVQQQQQVHSRIDLYAGFLQDSIDRLLGDHEALLNYAQENLNQLTPLTDQERSQLETYAAGLHADSNWVRAYQIVDDGIIRFTYPLRGNESALNYDLLRDAPAVVSADVRLGIRTGEMTITGPVQLVQGTQGFIIRRRVSGDEQHSRLVAIVFDLSRLLEESGMLLSEAGELSLAVQNDKGGLVSGEEAVLHRSPQTQVVDLVAQKWIVAGVPQNGWGVVHRGQLLATTAAGLLITALSTLLTWVVSSRHADLSAAVNRGTEDLRIANEQLVRDVFLRTQTEEALREAMKRLRSVFDQAAVGLVVVGVESGIVVEWNRYLAELLGWDATESVDRPLTQLVAPAFRHELQHSVEQV
;
A
#
# COMPACT_ATOMS: atom_id res chain seq x y z
N MET A 1 12.38 10.49 52.44
CA MET A 1 12.16 10.13 51.03
C MET A 1 12.23 11.40 50.19
N LYS A 2 13.25 11.55 49.34
CA LYS A 2 13.36 12.66 48.38
C LYS A 2 12.45 12.36 47.19
N GLN A 3 11.46 13.22 46.91
CA GLN A 3 10.69 13.15 45.67
C GLN A 3 11.60 13.56 44.50
N ILE A 4 11.81 12.64 43.57
CA ILE A 4 12.48 12.90 42.29
C ILE A 4 11.43 13.52 41.37
N PRO A 5 11.61 14.75 40.86
CA PRO A 5 10.67 15.31 39.90
C PRO A 5 10.90 14.63 38.55
N LEU A 6 10.01 13.72 38.17
CA LEU A 6 9.87 13.23 36.80
C LEU A 6 9.25 14.35 35.96
N THR A 7 10.06 15.31 35.51
CA THR A 7 9.63 16.23 34.44
C THR A 7 9.63 15.45 33.13
N PRO A 8 8.49 15.20 32.47
CA PRO A 8 8.49 14.58 31.15
C PRO A 8 9.25 15.48 30.18
N LYS A 9 10.24 14.93 29.47
CA LYS A 9 10.96 15.61 28.39
C LYS A 9 9.93 16.09 27.36
N ARG A 10 9.56 17.37 27.39
CA ARG A 10 8.72 18.00 26.37
C ARG A 10 9.57 18.15 25.11
N PHE A 11 9.25 17.39 24.07
CA PHE A 11 9.85 17.54 22.76
C PHE A 11 9.63 18.95 22.23
N SER A 12 10.66 19.53 21.60
CA SER A 12 10.54 20.82 20.92
C SER A 12 9.54 20.71 19.74
N PRO A 13 8.89 21.82 19.34
CA PRO A 13 7.96 21.83 18.20
C PRO A 13 8.60 21.28 16.90
N LEU A 14 9.90 21.51 16.71
CA LEU A 14 10.69 20.96 15.59
C LEU A 14 10.85 19.43 15.66
N GLN A 15 11.02 18.86 16.86
CA GLN A 15 11.13 17.41 17.01
C GLN A 15 9.79 16.72 16.74
N GLN A 16 8.67 17.30 17.17
CA GLN A 16 7.34 16.74 16.92
C GLN A 16 7.00 16.72 15.42
N THR A 17 7.24 17.83 14.72
CA THR A 17 7.04 17.92 13.26
C THR A 17 7.91 16.93 12.50
N ALA A 18 9.19 16.81 12.85
CA ALA A 18 10.10 15.84 12.24
C ALA A 18 9.65 14.40 12.47
N THR A 19 9.22 14.04 13.69
CA THR A 19 8.74 12.68 13.99
C THR A 19 7.50 12.31 13.17
N VAL A 20 6.52 13.22 13.05
CA VAL A 20 5.31 12.97 12.26
C VAL A 20 5.64 12.82 10.78
N GLY A 21 6.52 13.69 10.25
CA GLY A 21 6.95 13.61 8.85
C GLY A 21 7.65 12.28 8.52
N VAL A 22 8.55 11.82 9.39
CA VAL A 22 9.24 10.53 9.22
C VAL A 22 8.26 9.36 9.30
N VAL A 23 7.36 9.35 10.28
CA VAL A 23 6.35 8.29 10.42
C VAL A 23 5.44 8.24 9.18
N MET A 24 4.98 9.38 8.69
CA MET A 24 4.17 9.46 7.48
C MET A 24 4.92 8.98 6.23
N LEU A 25 6.19 9.35 6.10
CA LEU A 25 7.03 8.89 4.99
C LEU A 25 7.19 7.37 4.99
N VAL A 26 7.42 6.77 6.17
CA VAL A 26 7.51 5.30 6.32
C VAL A 26 6.20 4.64 5.93
N ILE A 27 5.05 5.16 6.40
CA ILE A 27 3.72 4.64 6.06
C ILE A 27 3.46 4.72 4.56
N VAL A 28 3.73 5.86 3.94
CA VAL A 28 3.54 6.05 2.50
C VAL A 28 4.44 5.13 1.69
N THR A 29 5.70 4.99 2.08
CA THR A 29 6.65 4.09 1.42
C THR A 29 6.18 2.64 1.52
N ALA A 30 5.69 2.21 2.69
CA ALA A 30 5.12 0.89 2.88
C ALA A 30 3.87 0.67 2.01
N ILE A 31 2.96 1.64 1.92
CA ILE A 31 1.77 1.57 1.05
C ILE A 31 2.16 1.44 -0.42
N VAL A 32 3.12 2.25 -0.89
CA VAL A 32 3.61 2.19 -2.27
C VAL A 32 4.22 0.82 -2.56
N MET A 33 5.06 0.30 -1.65
CA MET A 33 5.69 -1.01 -1.80
C MET A 33 4.65 -2.14 -1.84
N LEU A 34 3.66 -2.13 -0.94
CA LEU A 34 2.56 -3.10 -0.92
C LEU A 34 1.74 -3.03 -2.22
N ARG A 35 1.45 -1.83 -2.71
CA ARG A 35 0.71 -1.64 -3.97
C ARG A 35 1.51 -2.16 -5.17
N GLN A 36 2.82 -1.93 -5.20
CA GLN A 36 3.70 -2.44 -6.24
C GLN A 36 3.74 -3.98 -6.25
N GLN A 37 3.85 -4.60 -5.08
CA GLN A 37 3.77 -6.07 -4.95
C GLN A 37 2.42 -6.62 -5.42
N MET A 38 1.32 -5.98 -5.01
CA MET A 38 -0.03 -6.38 -5.42
C MET A 38 -0.21 -6.32 -6.94
N LEU A 39 0.27 -5.25 -7.59
CA LEU A 39 0.22 -5.12 -9.05
C LEU A 39 1.05 -6.20 -9.76
N LEU A 40 2.22 -6.53 -9.23
CA LEU A 40 3.06 -7.60 -9.78
C LEU A 40 2.36 -8.96 -9.69
N VAL A 41 1.78 -9.27 -8.53
CA VAL A 41 1.03 -10.52 -8.31
C VAL A 41 -0.19 -10.59 -9.23
N GLN A 42 -0.93 -9.48 -9.40
CA GLN A 42 -2.05 -9.40 -10.33
C GLN A 42 -1.61 -9.65 -11.78
N GLN A 43 -0.47 -9.06 -12.20
CA GLN A 43 0.08 -9.30 -13.53
C GLN A 43 0.49 -10.77 -13.70
N GLN A 44 1.13 -11.38 -12.70
CA GLN A 44 1.49 -12.80 -12.73
C GLN A 44 0.26 -13.70 -12.82
N GLN A 45 -0.80 -13.41 -12.06
CA GLN A 45 -2.07 -14.16 -12.14
C GLN A 45 -2.72 -14.04 -13.52
N GLN A 46 -2.75 -12.84 -14.12
CA GLN A 46 -3.28 -12.65 -15.47
C GLN A 46 -2.49 -13.45 -16.52
N VAL A 47 -1.16 -13.43 -16.42
CA VAL A 47 -0.28 -14.20 -17.32
C VAL A 47 -0.52 -15.70 -17.10
N HIS A 48 -0.57 -16.17 -15.86
CA HIS A 48 -0.84 -17.56 -15.51
C HIS A 48 -2.18 -18.04 -16.08
N SER A 49 -3.29 -17.32 -15.84
CA SER A 49 -4.60 -17.71 -16.40
C SER A 49 -4.63 -17.74 -17.92
N ARG A 50 -3.87 -16.88 -18.61
CA ARG A 50 -3.76 -16.94 -20.07
C ARG A 50 -2.94 -18.15 -20.54
N ILE A 51 -1.83 -18.45 -19.87
CA ILE A 51 -1.03 -19.64 -20.16
C ILE A 51 -1.85 -20.90 -19.90
N ASP A 52 -2.64 -20.93 -18.83
CA ASP A 52 -3.53 -22.05 -18.52
C ASP A 52 -4.55 -22.27 -19.64
N LEU A 53 -5.12 -21.20 -20.21
CA LEU A 53 -5.99 -21.29 -21.37
C LEU A 53 -5.26 -21.89 -22.58
N TYR A 54 -4.07 -21.40 -22.92
CA TYR A 54 -3.30 -21.94 -24.05
C TYR A 54 -2.86 -23.39 -23.83
N ALA A 55 -2.42 -23.73 -22.61
CA ALA A 55 -2.06 -25.09 -22.24
C ALA A 55 -3.27 -26.02 -22.31
N GLY A 56 -4.43 -25.57 -21.83
CA GLY A 56 -5.70 -26.29 -21.95
C GLY A 56 -6.11 -26.51 -23.41
N PHE A 57 -6.04 -25.50 -24.27
CA PHE A 57 -6.31 -25.67 -25.71
C PHE A 57 -5.34 -26.63 -26.37
N LEU A 58 -4.05 -26.57 -26.03
CA LEU A 58 -3.06 -27.50 -26.54
C LEU A 58 -3.35 -28.93 -26.08
N GLN A 59 -3.67 -29.11 -24.80
CA GLN A 59 -4.04 -30.40 -24.24
C GLN A 59 -5.31 -30.96 -24.91
N ASP A 60 -6.39 -30.20 -24.96
CA ASP A 60 -7.65 -30.60 -25.60
C ASP A 60 -7.46 -30.96 -27.07
N SER A 61 -6.62 -30.21 -27.79
CA SER A 61 -6.30 -30.52 -29.18
C SER A 61 -5.52 -31.81 -29.29
N ILE A 62 -4.55 -32.08 -28.41
CA ILE A 62 -3.82 -33.35 -28.41
C ILE A 62 -4.69 -34.53 -27.92
N ASP A 63 -5.59 -34.33 -26.97
CA ASP A 63 -6.49 -35.40 -26.51
C ASP A 63 -7.49 -35.78 -27.62
N ARG A 64 -8.02 -34.78 -28.34
CA ARG A 64 -8.82 -35.02 -29.55
C ARG A 64 -8.00 -35.71 -30.64
N LEU A 65 -6.73 -35.35 -30.82
CA LEU A 65 -5.80 -36.05 -31.73
C LEU A 65 -5.84 -37.54 -31.46
N LEU A 66 -5.56 -37.88 -30.20
CA LEU A 66 -5.35 -39.24 -29.76
C LEU A 66 -6.63 -40.05 -29.92
N GLY A 67 -7.77 -39.45 -29.56
CA GLY A 67 -9.09 -40.08 -29.69
C GLY A 67 -9.49 -40.35 -31.14
N ASP A 68 -9.44 -39.34 -32.02
CA ASP A 68 -9.91 -39.46 -33.41
C ASP A 68 -9.09 -40.49 -34.20
N HIS A 69 -7.80 -40.60 -33.88
CA HIS A 69 -6.90 -41.50 -34.58
C HIS A 69 -6.70 -42.86 -33.92
N GLU A 70 -7.26 -43.06 -32.72
CA GLU A 70 -7.31 -44.37 -32.09
C GLU A 70 -8.02 -45.39 -32.98
N ALA A 71 -9.00 -44.93 -33.77
CA ALA A 71 -9.73 -45.73 -34.74
C ALA A 71 -8.82 -46.39 -35.79
N LEU A 72 -7.84 -45.66 -36.35
CA LEU A 72 -6.84 -46.24 -37.27
C LEU A 72 -5.94 -47.24 -36.56
N LEU A 73 -5.51 -46.89 -35.34
CA LEU A 73 -4.64 -47.77 -34.58
C LEU A 73 -5.36 -49.09 -34.24
N ASN A 74 -6.66 -49.05 -33.98
CA ASN A 74 -7.48 -50.23 -33.70
C ASN A 74 -7.77 -51.02 -34.99
N TYR A 75 -8.11 -50.34 -36.09
CA TYR A 75 -8.25 -50.97 -37.40
C TYR A 75 -6.97 -51.73 -37.80
N ALA A 76 -5.81 -51.10 -37.66
CA ALA A 76 -4.52 -51.70 -37.97
C ALA A 76 -4.19 -52.87 -37.02
N GLN A 77 -4.55 -52.77 -35.74
CA GLN A 77 -4.39 -53.85 -34.77
C GLN A 77 -5.19 -55.10 -35.16
N GLU A 78 -6.43 -54.91 -35.62
CA GLU A 78 -7.34 -56.00 -35.98
C GLU A 78 -7.00 -56.62 -37.34
N ASN A 79 -6.64 -55.79 -38.33
CA ASN A 79 -6.54 -56.20 -39.73
C ASN A 79 -5.09 -56.43 -40.21
N LEU A 80 -4.08 -55.86 -39.56
CA LEU A 80 -2.66 -56.01 -39.94
C LEU A 80 -1.89 -56.92 -38.97
N ASN A 81 -2.58 -57.91 -38.40
CA ASN A 81 -2.02 -58.81 -37.40
C ASN A 81 -0.97 -59.79 -37.95
N GLN A 82 -0.89 -59.99 -39.27
CA GLN A 82 0.14 -60.83 -39.90
C GLN A 82 1.30 -59.97 -40.44
N LEU A 83 2.54 -60.31 -40.08
CA LEU A 83 3.78 -59.66 -40.57
C LEU A 83 4.12 -60.06 -42.02
N THR A 84 3.13 -60.11 -42.89
CA THR A 84 3.32 -60.29 -44.34
C THR A 84 3.40 -58.93 -45.03
N PRO A 85 4.10 -58.81 -46.17
CA PRO A 85 4.06 -57.60 -46.98
C PRO A 85 2.62 -57.21 -47.30
N LEU A 86 2.30 -55.92 -47.18
CA LEU A 86 0.97 -55.38 -47.47
C LEU A 86 0.55 -55.71 -48.90
N THR A 87 -0.54 -56.46 -49.02
CA THR A 87 -1.21 -56.77 -50.29
C THR A 87 -1.80 -55.50 -50.91
N ASP A 88 -2.04 -55.51 -52.22
CA ASP A 88 -2.65 -54.37 -52.90
C ASP A 88 -4.04 -54.03 -52.33
N GLN A 89 -4.79 -55.06 -51.89
CA GLN A 89 -6.09 -54.89 -51.25
C GLN A 89 -5.96 -54.19 -49.89
N GLU A 90 -5.05 -54.62 -49.03
CA GLU A 90 -4.81 -53.98 -47.72
C GLU A 90 -4.33 -52.53 -47.88
N ARG A 91 -3.45 -52.26 -48.85
CA ARG A 91 -3.02 -50.88 -49.14
C ARG A 91 -4.20 -50.02 -49.56
N SER A 92 -5.04 -50.49 -50.46
CA SER A 92 -6.22 -49.74 -50.93
C SER A 92 -7.21 -49.46 -49.78
N GLN A 93 -7.40 -50.43 -48.87
CA GLN A 93 -8.25 -50.24 -47.68
C GLN A 93 -7.64 -49.24 -46.70
N LEU A 94 -6.32 -49.34 -46.42
CA LEU A 94 -5.60 -48.38 -45.58
C LEU A 94 -5.63 -46.97 -46.16
N GLU A 95 -5.45 -46.81 -47.47
CA GLU A 95 -5.56 -45.52 -48.15
C GLU A 95 -6.96 -44.93 -48.00
N THR A 96 -8.01 -45.75 -48.18
CA THR A 96 -9.40 -45.29 -48.04
C THR A 96 -9.68 -44.84 -46.60
N TYR A 97 -9.22 -45.61 -45.62
CA TYR A 97 -9.43 -45.31 -44.21
C TYR A 97 -8.63 -44.07 -43.77
N ALA A 98 -7.35 -44.01 -44.15
CA ALA A 98 -6.48 -42.87 -43.88
C ALA A 98 -6.97 -41.59 -44.60
N ALA A 99 -7.55 -41.71 -45.80
CA ALA A 99 -8.17 -40.59 -46.51
C ALA A 99 -9.35 -39.99 -45.74
N GLY A 100 -10.20 -40.83 -45.14
CA GLY A 100 -11.31 -40.38 -44.31
C GLY A 100 -10.82 -39.59 -43.09
N LEU A 101 -9.84 -40.12 -42.37
CA LEU A 101 -9.26 -39.44 -41.20
C LEU A 101 -8.49 -38.17 -41.57
N HIS A 102 -7.79 -38.18 -42.70
CA HIS A 102 -7.03 -37.02 -43.17
C HIS A 102 -7.94 -35.87 -43.62
N ALA A 103 -9.13 -36.17 -44.15
CA ALA A 103 -10.07 -35.15 -44.59
C ALA A 103 -10.57 -34.28 -43.43
N ASP A 104 -10.67 -34.86 -42.24
CA ASP A 104 -11.14 -34.18 -41.03
C ASP A 104 -9.98 -33.56 -40.21
N SER A 105 -8.72 -33.75 -40.62
CA SER A 105 -7.54 -33.27 -39.89
C SER A 105 -6.57 -32.46 -40.77
N ASN A 106 -6.43 -31.18 -40.46
CA ASN A 106 -5.48 -30.29 -41.16
C ASN A 106 -4.03 -30.37 -40.64
N TRP A 107 -3.77 -31.08 -39.56
CA TRP A 107 -2.54 -31.05 -38.77
C TRP A 107 -1.82 -32.40 -38.74
N VAL A 108 -2.51 -33.49 -39.11
CA VAL A 108 -1.83 -34.73 -39.49
C VAL A 108 -1.13 -34.51 -40.82
N ARG A 109 0.15 -34.82 -40.87
CA ARG A 109 0.95 -34.77 -42.09
C ARG A 109 0.94 -36.10 -42.83
N ALA A 110 1.03 -37.21 -42.10
CA ALA A 110 1.02 -38.54 -42.68
C ALA A 110 0.60 -39.64 -41.70
N TYR A 111 -0.05 -40.66 -42.21
CA TYR A 111 -0.22 -41.97 -41.58
C TYR A 111 0.76 -42.96 -42.20
N GLN A 112 1.46 -43.72 -41.37
CA GLN A 112 2.56 -44.58 -41.80
C GLN A 112 2.45 -45.97 -41.20
N ILE A 113 2.77 -47.00 -42.00
CA ILE A 113 3.03 -48.36 -41.51
C ILE A 113 4.53 -48.60 -41.57
N VAL A 114 5.08 -49.04 -40.45
CA VAL A 114 6.50 -49.31 -40.26
C VAL A 114 6.68 -50.79 -40.00
N ASP A 115 7.31 -51.50 -40.93
CA ASP A 115 7.65 -52.91 -40.76
C ASP A 115 9.15 -53.02 -40.51
N ASP A 116 9.52 -53.61 -39.38
CA ASP A 116 10.91 -53.82 -38.95
C ASP A 116 11.75 -52.55 -38.95
N GLY A 117 11.12 -51.43 -38.54
CA GLY A 117 11.74 -50.12 -38.52
C GLY A 117 11.74 -49.39 -39.87
N ILE A 118 11.29 -50.02 -40.96
CA ILE A 118 11.26 -49.41 -42.30
C ILE A 118 9.84 -48.95 -42.65
N ILE A 119 9.68 -47.71 -43.08
CA ILE A 119 8.38 -47.19 -43.51
C ILE A 119 7.97 -47.87 -44.83
N ARG A 120 6.92 -48.70 -44.80
CA ARG A 120 6.42 -49.46 -45.97
C ARG A 120 5.17 -48.85 -46.60
N PHE A 121 4.47 -48.02 -45.84
CA PHE A 121 3.27 -47.33 -46.30
C PHE A 121 3.27 -45.90 -45.76
N THR A 122 2.80 -44.96 -46.57
CA THR A 122 2.57 -43.58 -46.13
C THR A 122 1.38 -42.99 -46.88
N TYR A 123 0.47 -42.34 -46.15
CA TYR A 123 -0.66 -41.60 -46.71
C TYR A 123 -0.76 -40.20 -46.08
N PRO A 124 -0.99 -39.13 -46.84
CA PRO A 124 -0.96 -39.10 -48.31
C PRO A 124 0.46 -39.36 -48.82
N LEU A 125 0.60 -40.01 -49.98
CA LEU A 125 1.92 -40.22 -50.59
C LEU A 125 2.52 -38.89 -51.07
N ARG A 126 1.68 -38.01 -51.62
CA ARG A 126 2.09 -36.70 -52.13
C ARG A 126 2.69 -35.85 -51.01
N GLY A 127 3.94 -35.44 -51.17
CA GLY A 127 4.70 -34.65 -50.17
C GLY A 127 5.34 -35.47 -49.05
N ASN A 128 5.15 -36.80 -49.05
CA ASN A 128 5.73 -37.74 -48.09
C ASN A 128 6.53 -38.86 -48.78
N GLU A 129 6.83 -38.72 -50.07
CA GLU A 129 7.53 -39.73 -50.88
C GLU A 129 8.92 -40.05 -50.31
N SER A 130 9.59 -39.04 -49.75
CA SER A 130 10.91 -39.19 -49.13
C SER A 130 10.92 -40.03 -47.85
N ALA A 131 9.77 -40.19 -47.20
CA ALA A 131 9.64 -41.04 -46.01
C ALA A 131 9.50 -42.52 -46.37
N LEU A 132 9.05 -42.85 -47.58
CA LEU A 132 8.84 -44.24 -48.00
C LEU A 132 10.18 -44.98 -48.10
N ASN A 133 10.25 -46.19 -47.56
CA ASN A 133 11.44 -47.02 -47.42
C ASN A 133 12.58 -46.41 -46.57
N TYR A 134 12.29 -45.37 -45.80
CA TYR A 134 13.24 -44.81 -44.85
C TYR A 134 13.40 -45.75 -43.63
N ASP A 135 14.65 -46.04 -43.25
CA ASP A 135 14.98 -46.90 -42.10
C ASP A 135 15.09 -46.07 -40.81
N LEU A 136 14.11 -46.25 -39.92
CA LEU A 136 14.01 -45.50 -38.67
C LEU A 136 14.99 -45.99 -37.58
N LEU A 137 15.56 -47.19 -37.72
CA LEU A 137 16.49 -47.75 -36.74
C LEU A 137 17.92 -47.38 -37.07
N ARG A 138 18.24 -47.27 -38.36
CA ARG A 138 19.59 -47.00 -38.86
C ARG A 138 19.83 -45.54 -39.20
N ASP A 139 18.90 -44.91 -39.92
CA ASP A 139 19.14 -43.61 -40.56
C ASP A 139 18.48 -42.45 -39.81
N ALA A 140 17.49 -42.71 -38.95
CA ALA A 140 16.82 -41.66 -38.18
C ALA A 140 17.70 -41.06 -37.06
N PRO A 141 17.40 -39.82 -36.62
CA PRO A 141 18.03 -39.23 -35.44
C PRO A 141 17.97 -40.16 -34.21
N ALA A 142 18.97 -40.08 -33.34
CA ALA A 142 19.10 -40.96 -32.18
C ALA A 142 17.82 -41.01 -31.31
N VAL A 143 17.16 -39.86 -31.12
CA VAL A 143 15.88 -39.74 -30.39
C VAL A 143 14.79 -40.60 -31.04
N VAL A 144 14.62 -40.50 -32.37
CA VAL A 144 13.63 -41.28 -33.11
C VAL A 144 13.94 -42.78 -33.04
N SER A 145 15.20 -43.16 -33.26
CA SER A 145 15.60 -44.58 -33.21
C SER A 145 15.41 -45.19 -31.82
N ALA A 146 15.58 -44.39 -30.75
CA ALA A 146 15.42 -44.84 -29.38
C ALA A 146 13.93 -45.06 -29.05
N ASP A 147 13.07 -44.14 -29.47
CA ASP A 147 11.62 -44.24 -29.27
C ASP A 147 11.01 -45.38 -30.09
N VAL A 148 11.47 -45.60 -31.33
CA VAL A 148 11.05 -46.76 -32.14
C VAL A 148 11.44 -48.06 -31.44
N ARG A 149 12.68 -48.18 -30.95
CA ARG A 149 13.10 -49.35 -30.15
C ARG A 149 12.30 -49.50 -28.87
N LEU A 150 11.93 -48.40 -28.22
CA LEU A 150 11.10 -48.44 -27.02
C LEU A 150 9.72 -48.99 -27.34
N GLY A 151 9.04 -48.46 -28.36
CA GLY A 151 7.73 -48.93 -28.80
C GLY A 151 7.74 -50.39 -29.28
N ILE A 152 8.82 -50.82 -29.94
CA ILE A 152 9.01 -52.23 -30.33
C ILE A 152 9.16 -53.14 -29.11
N ARG A 153 9.77 -52.70 -28.01
CA ARG A 153 9.93 -53.53 -26.80
C ARG A 153 8.68 -53.52 -25.93
N THR A 154 8.19 -52.34 -25.55
CA THR A 154 7.09 -52.20 -24.59
C THR A 154 5.73 -52.52 -25.22
N GLY A 155 5.57 -52.28 -26.52
CA GLY A 155 4.26 -52.31 -27.19
C GLY A 155 3.35 -51.14 -26.81
N GLU A 156 3.81 -50.25 -25.93
CA GLU A 156 3.07 -49.07 -25.51
C GLU A 156 3.13 -47.96 -26.56
N MET A 157 2.21 -47.01 -26.45
CA MET A 157 2.23 -45.82 -27.29
C MET A 157 3.48 -44.98 -26.97
N THR A 158 4.18 -44.56 -28.01
CA THR A 158 5.37 -43.70 -27.90
C THR A 158 5.13 -42.38 -28.63
N ILE A 159 5.60 -41.28 -28.07
CA ILE A 159 5.53 -39.95 -28.66
C ILE A 159 6.95 -39.44 -28.84
N THR A 160 7.34 -39.23 -30.09
CA THR A 160 8.64 -38.66 -30.46
C THR A 160 8.44 -37.25 -30.96
N GLY A 161 9.05 -36.26 -30.30
CA GLY A 161 9.02 -34.89 -30.80
C GLY A 161 9.50 -33.85 -29.80
N PRO A 162 9.68 -32.61 -30.26
CA PRO A 162 9.73 -32.18 -31.66
C PRO A 162 10.95 -32.76 -32.37
N VAL A 163 10.79 -33.16 -33.64
CA VAL A 163 11.92 -33.56 -34.48
C VAL A 163 11.76 -32.98 -35.88
N GLN A 164 12.91 -32.76 -36.53
CA GLN A 164 12.93 -32.44 -37.94
C GLN A 164 12.52 -33.68 -38.73
N LEU A 165 11.36 -33.62 -39.38
CA LEU A 165 10.86 -34.70 -40.21
C LEU A 165 11.70 -34.83 -41.49
N VAL A 166 11.72 -36.03 -42.07
CA VAL A 166 12.42 -36.31 -43.36
C VAL A 166 11.89 -35.42 -44.49
N GLN A 167 10.65 -34.94 -44.36
CA GLN A 167 9.97 -34.03 -45.27
C GLN A 167 10.34 -32.55 -45.07
N GLY A 168 11.20 -32.21 -44.10
CA GLY A 168 11.72 -30.85 -43.95
C GLY A 168 10.92 -29.91 -43.04
N THR A 169 9.86 -30.37 -42.35
CA THR A 169 9.19 -29.57 -41.31
C THR A 169 9.43 -30.14 -39.91
N GLN A 170 9.16 -29.36 -38.87
CA GLN A 170 9.11 -29.88 -37.51
C GLN A 170 7.78 -30.57 -37.24
N GLY A 171 7.86 -31.69 -36.53
CA GLY A 171 6.70 -32.47 -36.18
C GLY A 171 6.92 -33.33 -34.95
N PHE A 172 5.83 -33.94 -34.52
CA PHE A 172 5.85 -35.01 -33.54
C PHE A 172 5.23 -36.25 -34.16
N ILE A 173 5.64 -37.41 -33.67
CA ILE A 173 5.29 -38.69 -34.25
C ILE A 173 4.81 -39.58 -33.14
N ILE A 174 3.58 -40.07 -33.26
CA ILE A 174 3.02 -41.04 -32.33
C ILE A 174 3.11 -42.41 -32.96
N ARG A 175 3.62 -43.40 -32.21
CA ARG A 175 3.75 -44.78 -32.71
C ARG A 175 3.19 -45.78 -31.71
N ARG A 176 2.56 -46.83 -32.24
CA ARG A 176 2.13 -48.00 -31.46
C ARG A 176 2.47 -49.26 -32.23
N ARG A 177 3.04 -50.26 -31.55
CA ARG A 177 3.24 -51.59 -32.12
C ARG A 177 1.87 -52.25 -32.26
N VAL A 178 1.52 -52.68 -33.46
CA VAL A 178 0.23 -53.33 -33.76
C VAL A 178 0.33 -54.83 -34.01
N SER A 179 1.50 -55.31 -34.43
CA SER A 179 1.74 -56.75 -34.52
C SER A 179 3.22 -57.06 -34.30
N GLY A 180 3.48 -58.33 -33.97
CA GLY A 180 4.82 -58.88 -33.88
C GLY A 180 5.45 -58.89 -32.50
N ASP A 181 6.73 -59.22 -32.50
CA ASP A 181 7.60 -59.30 -31.33
C ASP A 181 8.77 -58.33 -31.44
N GLU A 182 9.82 -58.51 -30.64
CA GLU A 182 11.00 -57.64 -30.68
C GLU A 182 11.87 -57.83 -31.92
N GLN A 183 11.76 -58.97 -32.62
CA GLN A 183 12.56 -59.27 -33.83
C GLN A 183 11.85 -58.83 -35.11
N HIS A 184 10.55 -59.12 -35.21
CA HIS A 184 9.73 -58.71 -36.35
C HIS A 184 8.52 -57.95 -35.83
N SER A 185 8.43 -56.68 -36.18
CA SER A 185 7.43 -55.77 -35.60
C SER A 185 6.78 -54.89 -36.65
N ARG A 186 5.47 -54.72 -36.52
CA ARG A 186 4.71 -53.75 -37.29
C ARG A 186 4.26 -52.64 -36.34
N LEU A 187 4.64 -51.41 -36.66
CA LEU A 187 4.14 -50.22 -35.98
C LEU A 187 3.24 -49.43 -36.91
N VAL A 188 2.22 -48.82 -36.32
CA VAL A 188 1.50 -47.72 -36.97
C VAL A 188 2.03 -46.43 -36.37
N ALA A 189 2.36 -45.49 -37.26
CA ALA A 189 2.86 -44.19 -36.91
C ALA A 189 1.96 -43.11 -37.50
N ILE A 190 1.69 -42.07 -36.71
CA ILE A 190 0.99 -40.88 -37.17
C ILE A 190 1.94 -39.71 -36.99
N VAL A 191 2.19 -39.00 -38.08
CA VAL A 191 3.12 -37.89 -38.18
C VAL A 191 2.31 -36.60 -38.19
N PHE A 192 2.61 -35.71 -37.26
CA PHE A 192 1.92 -34.45 -37.08
C PHE A 192 2.81 -33.28 -37.43
N ASP A 193 2.21 -32.23 -38.00
CA ASP A 193 2.90 -30.97 -38.24
C ASP A 193 2.74 -30.09 -37.00
N LEU A 194 3.84 -29.87 -36.28
CA LEU A 194 3.83 -29.09 -35.05
C LEU A 194 3.41 -27.65 -35.31
N SER A 195 3.80 -27.08 -36.45
CA SER A 195 3.51 -25.68 -36.78
C SER A 195 2.00 -25.48 -36.94
N ARG A 196 1.33 -26.40 -37.63
CA ARG A 196 -0.13 -26.34 -37.83
C ARG A 196 -0.91 -26.52 -36.52
N LEU A 197 -0.47 -27.44 -35.66
CA LEU A 197 -1.07 -27.63 -34.34
C LEU A 197 -0.98 -26.34 -33.49
N LEU A 198 0.17 -25.67 -33.51
CA LEU A 198 0.40 -24.44 -32.76
C LEU A 198 -0.34 -23.22 -33.35
N GLU A 199 -0.61 -23.24 -34.66
CA GLU A 199 -1.40 -22.21 -35.33
C GLU A 199 -2.87 -22.31 -34.91
N GLU A 200 -3.42 -23.52 -34.94
CA GLU A 200 -4.81 -23.81 -34.59
C GLU A 200 -5.10 -23.63 -33.09
N SER A 201 -4.13 -23.91 -32.22
CA SER A 201 -4.24 -23.62 -30.78
C SER A 201 -4.17 -22.12 -30.46
N GLY A 202 -3.88 -21.26 -31.44
CA GLY A 202 -3.72 -19.83 -31.26
C GLY A 202 -2.40 -19.44 -30.56
N MET A 203 -1.50 -20.39 -30.33
CA MET A 203 -0.20 -20.11 -29.72
C MET A 203 0.70 -19.27 -30.64
N LEU A 204 0.68 -19.51 -31.95
CA LEU A 204 1.43 -18.70 -32.92
C LEU A 204 0.86 -17.28 -33.07
N LEU A 205 -0.47 -17.12 -32.91
CA LEU A 205 -1.11 -15.79 -32.93
C LEU A 205 -0.81 -14.98 -31.66
N SER A 206 -0.40 -15.63 -30.56
CA SER A 206 0.03 -14.93 -29.34
C SER A 206 1.36 -14.17 -29.52
N GLU A 207 2.20 -14.51 -30.51
CA GLU A 207 3.38 -13.69 -30.83
C GLU A 207 2.99 -12.25 -31.21
N ALA A 208 1.76 -12.05 -31.70
CA ALA A 208 1.25 -10.74 -32.10
C ALA A 208 0.62 -9.91 -30.96
N GLY A 209 0.49 -10.43 -29.73
CA GLY A 209 -0.25 -9.71 -28.69
C GLY A 209 0.14 -10.05 -27.25
N GLU A 210 0.96 -9.18 -26.65
CA GLU A 210 1.19 -9.01 -25.20
C GLU A 210 2.04 -10.06 -24.46
N LEU A 211 2.07 -11.32 -24.92
CA LEU A 211 2.85 -12.40 -24.30
C LEU A 211 3.93 -12.94 -25.25
N SER A 212 5.08 -13.26 -24.68
CA SER A 212 6.09 -14.12 -25.31
C SER A 212 5.94 -15.52 -24.70
N LEU A 213 5.71 -16.52 -25.54
CA LEU A 213 5.51 -17.91 -25.14
C LEU A 213 6.71 -18.76 -25.52
N ALA A 214 6.94 -19.82 -24.76
CA ALA A 214 7.84 -20.90 -25.11
C ALA A 214 7.24 -22.22 -24.64
N VAL A 215 7.42 -23.29 -25.42
CA VAL A 215 7.03 -24.64 -25.03
C VAL A 215 8.30 -25.46 -24.91
N GLN A 216 8.48 -26.14 -23.79
CA GLN A 216 9.63 -27.00 -23.51
C GLN A 216 9.13 -28.40 -23.19
N ASN A 217 9.88 -29.44 -23.57
CA ASN A 217 9.56 -30.80 -23.14
C ASN A 217 10.21 -31.14 -21.78
N ASP A 218 9.78 -32.24 -21.17
CA ASP A 218 10.30 -32.78 -19.92
C ASP A 218 11.82 -33.06 -19.90
N LYS A 219 12.43 -33.24 -21.07
CA LYS A 219 13.87 -33.45 -21.27
C LYS A 219 14.64 -32.12 -21.43
N GLY A 220 13.98 -30.98 -21.32
CA GLY A 220 14.57 -29.64 -21.43
C GLY A 220 14.75 -29.14 -22.87
N GLY A 221 14.30 -29.89 -23.87
CA GLY A 221 14.34 -29.48 -25.28
C GLY A 221 13.26 -28.45 -25.60
N LEU A 222 13.64 -27.37 -26.29
CA LEU A 222 12.72 -26.36 -26.78
C LEU A 222 11.84 -26.92 -27.90
N VAL A 223 10.53 -26.81 -27.73
CA VAL A 223 9.49 -27.25 -28.66
C VAL A 223 9.03 -26.13 -29.58
N SER A 224 8.78 -24.97 -29.00
CA SER A 224 8.36 -23.78 -29.74
C SER A 224 8.69 -22.51 -28.96
N GLY A 225 8.71 -21.38 -29.66
CA GLY A 225 8.96 -20.06 -29.09
C GLY A 225 10.44 -19.75 -28.84
N GLU A 226 10.70 -18.70 -28.05
CA GLU A 226 12.05 -18.24 -27.75
C GLU A 226 12.58 -18.83 -26.44
N GLU A 227 13.78 -19.43 -26.47
CA GLU A 227 14.45 -19.95 -25.25
C GLU A 227 14.65 -18.86 -24.18
N ALA A 228 14.80 -17.60 -24.58
CA ALA A 228 14.93 -16.47 -23.67
C ALA A 228 13.74 -16.32 -22.70
N VAL A 229 12.54 -16.78 -23.08
CA VAL A 229 11.34 -16.77 -22.22
C VAL A 229 11.54 -17.64 -20.98
N LEU A 230 12.20 -18.78 -21.13
CA LEU A 230 12.43 -19.75 -20.06
C LEU A 230 13.32 -19.17 -18.92
N HIS A 231 14.12 -18.16 -19.24
CA HIS A 231 15.03 -17.51 -18.29
C HIS A 231 14.49 -16.20 -17.68
N ARG A 232 13.33 -15.70 -18.12
CA ARG A 232 12.75 -14.40 -17.69
C ARG A 232 11.73 -14.54 -16.56
N SER A 233 11.97 -15.46 -15.62
CA SER A 233 11.02 -15.84 -14.56
C SER A 233 9.61 -16.07 -15.12
N PRO A 234 9.46 -17.06 -16.02
CA PRO A 234 8.19 -17.33 -16.67
C PRO A 234 7.14 -17.82 -15.68
N GLN A 235 5.88 -17.55 -15.99
CA GLN A 235 4.80 -18.39 -15.49
C GLN A 235 4.76 -19.65 -16.34
N THR A 236 4.48 -20.80 -15.73
CA THR A 236 4.56 -22.09 -16.40
C THR A 236 3.33 -22.93 -16.12
N GLN A 237 2.86 -23.65 -17.12
CA GLN A 237 1.81 -24.65 -16.98
C GLN A 237 2.24 -25.96 -17.63
N VAL A 238 1.87 -27.08 -17.00
CA VAL A 238 2.20 -28.41 -17.49
C VAL A 238 1.05 -28.94 -18.34
N VAL A 239 1.39 -29.45 -19.52
CA VAL A 239 0.53 -30.24 -20.40
C VAL A 239 0.97 -31.69 -20.29
N ASP A 240 0.11 -32.53 -19.72
CA ASP A 240 0.36 -33.95 -19.56
C ASP A 240 -0.03 -34.70 -20.84
N LEU A 241 0.96 -35.31 -21.50
CA LEU A 241 0.77 -36.19 -22.66
C LEU A 241 0.93 -37.64 -22.20
N VAL A 242 0.32 -38.58 -22.93
CA VAL A 242 0.27 -40.03 -22.60
C VAL A 242 1.64 -40.63 -22.23
N ALA A 243 2.75 -40.09 -22.73
CA ALA A 243 4.11 -40.55 -22.43
C ALA A 243 5.14 -39.43 -22.15
N GLN A 244 4.73 -38.16 -22.13
CA GLN A 244 5.64 -37.02 -22.00
C GLN A 244 4.95 -35.85 -21.31
N LYS A 245 5.71 -34.98 -20.64
CA LYS A 245 5.16 -33.71 -20.14
C LYS A 245 5.74 -32.56 -20.95
N TRP A 246 4.88 -31.65 -21.37
CA TRP A 246 5.30 -30.38 -21.95
C TRP A 246 5.03 -29.25 -20.96
N ILE A 247 5.91 -28.27 -20.95
CA ILE A 247 5.84 -27.10 -20.09
C ILE A 247 5.63 -25.91 -21.01
N VAL A 248 4.45 -25.30 -20.91
CA VAL A 248 4.13 -24.04 -21.57
C VAL A 248 4.55 -22.92 -20.65
N ALA A 249 5.54 -22.14 -21.05
CA ALA A 249 6.07 -21.00 -20.35
C ALA A 249 5.65 -19.70 -21.04
N GLY A 250 5.36 -18.67 -20.26
CA GLY A 250 5.00 -17.36 -20.81
C GLY A 250 5.44 -16.21 -19.94
N VAL A 251 5.82 -15.12 -20.60
CA VAL A 251 6.18 -13.83 -20.01
C VAL A 251 5.50 -12.69 -20.74
N PRO A 252 5.20 -11.56 -20.08
CA PRO A 252 4.77 -10.35 -20.77
C PRO A 252 5.89 -9.84 -21.69
N GLN A 253 5.55 -9.44 -22.92
CA GLN A 253 6.53 -8.96 -23.92
C GLN A 253 7.39 -7.79 -23.39
N ASN A 254 6.75 -6.87 -22.66
CA ASN A 254 7.42 -5.70 -22.09
C ASN A 254 8.12 -5.98 -20.75
N GLY A 255 8.12 -7.23 -20.28
CA GLY A 255 8.63 -7.61 -18.96
C GLY A 255 7.68 -7.27 -17.80
N TRP A 256 8.07 -7.75 -16.62
CA TRP A 256 7.28 -7.59 -15.39
C TRP A 256 7.27 -6.14 -14.90
N GLY A 257 6.09 -5.62 -14.54
CA GLY A 257 5.93 -4.31 -13.88
C GLY A 257 6.04 -3.07 -14.78
N VAL A 258 6.20 -3.21 -16.10
CA VAL A 258 6.37 -2.05 -17.01
C VAL A 258 5.05 -1.35 -17.35
N VAL A 259 3.94 -2.09 -17.40
CA VAL A 259 2.62 -1.58 -17.82
C VAL A 259 2.07 -0.50 -16.88
N HIS A 260 2.46 -0.51 -15.60
CA HIS A 260 1.86 0.34 -14.56
C HIS A 260 2.77 1.48 -14.07
N ARG A 261 3.84 1.84 -14.80
CA ARG A 261 4.78 2.91 -14.39
C ARG A 261 4.10 4.26 -14.11
N GLY A 262 3.16 4.68 -14.96
CA GLY A 262 2.43 5.94 -14.74
C GLY A 262 1.59 5.93 -13.46
N GLN A 263 0.94 4.81 -13.17
CA GLN A 263 0.16 4.66 -11.94
C GLN A 263 1.06 4.65 -10.69
N LEU A 264 2.25 4.03 -10.75
CA LEU A 264 3.23 4.07 -9.67
C LEU A 264 3.76 5.50 -9.40
N LEU A 265 4.00 6.28 -10.45
CA LEU A 265 4.37 7.70 -10.30
C LEU A 265 3.24 8.53 -9.69
N ALA A 266 1.99 8.27 -10.08
CA ALA A 266 0.84 8.96 -9.52
C ALA A 266 0.64 8.63 -8.01
N THR A 267 0.76 7.35 -7.62
CA THR A 267 0.61 6.95 -6.22
C THR A 267 1.74 7.46 -5.34
N THR A 268 2.98 7.46 -5.83
CA THR A 268 4.13 8.05 -5.12
C THR A 268 3.99 9.57 -4.97
N ALA A 269 3.59 10.28 -6.03
CA ALA A 269 3.34 11.71 -5.96
C ALA A 269 2.23 12.08 -4.96
N ALA A 270 1.12 11.33 -4.97
CA ALA A 270 0.03 11.52 -4.01
C ALA A 270 0.48 11.27 -2.56
N GLY A 271 1.28 10.22 -2.33
CA GLY A 271 1.84 9.92 -1.01
C GLY A 271 2.80 10.99 -0.49
N LEU A 272 3.67 11.51 -1.35
CA LEU A 272 4.57 12.63 -1.01
C LEU A 272 3.79 13.90 -0.69
N LEU A 273 2.72 14.19 -1.44
CA LEU A 273 1.79 15.30 -1.17
C LEU A 273 1.15 15.17 0.21
N ILE A 274 0.62 13.98 0.57
CA ILE A 274 0.03 13.73 1.88
C ILE A 274 1.07 13.94 2.99
N THR A 275 2.28 13.42 2.81
CA THR A 275 3.38 13.58 3.78
C THR A 275 3.75 15.05 3.97
N ALA A 276 3.84 15.82 2.87
CA ALA A 276 4.12 17.25 2.92
C ALA A 276 3.01 18.03 3.63
N LEU A 277 1.73 17.73 3.32
CA LEU A 277 0.57 18.35 3.96
C LEU A 277 0.48 18.03 5.45
N SER A 278 0.71 16.78 5.86
CA SER A 278 0.71 16.39 7.28
C SER A 278 1.86 17.04 8.05
N THR A 279 3.04 17.15 7.44
CA THR A 279 4.20 17.84 8.05
C THR A 279 3.91 19.33 8.19
N LEU A 280 3.35 19.97 7.16
CA LEU A 280 2.95 21.37 7.18
C LEU A 280 1.88 21.64 8.22
N LEU A 281 0.83 20.82 8.29
CA LEU A 281 -0.25 20.96 9.27
C LEU A 281 0.30 20.85 10.70
N THR A 282 1.16 19.86 10.96
CA THR A 282 1.81 19.69 12.27
C THR A 282 2.66 20.91 12.60
N TRP A 283 3.38 21.48 11.63
CA TRP A 283 4.17 22.69 11.82
C TRP A 283 3.31 23.92 12.14
N VAL A 284 2.20 24.10 11.43
CA VAL A 284 1.24 25.18 11.71
C VAL A 284 0.63 25.04 13.10
N VAL A 285 0.18 23.85 13.49
CA VAL A 285 -0.42 23.63 14.81
C VAL A 285 0.61 23.83 15.92
N SER A 286 1.82 23.30 15.75
CA SER A 286 2.89 23.39 16.75
C SER A 286 3.38 24.83 16.93
N SER A 287 3.48 25.61 15.85
CA SER A 287 3.83 27.05 15.92
C SER A 287 2.75 27.87 16.62
N ARG A 288 1.46 27.64 16.30
CA ARG A 288 0.34 28.31 16.98
C ARG A 288 0.29 28.01 18.48
N HIS A 289 0.57 26.76 18.88
CA HIS A 289 0.65 26.40 20.29
C HIS A 289 1.82 27.09 21.02
N ALA A 290 2.96 27.25 20.35
CA ALA A 290 4.10 27.96 20.91
C ALA A 290 3.78 29.45 21.13
N ASP A 291 3.15 30.10 20.14
CA ASP A 291 2.75 31.51 20.23
C ASP A 291 1.71 31.75 21.31
N LEU A 292 0.68 30.90 21.38
CA LEU A 292 -0.37 31.01 22.40
C LEU A 292 0.19 30.80 23.81
N SER A 293 1.05 29.80 23.98
CA SER A 293 1.69 29.54 25.28
C SER A 293 2.55 30.73 25.72
N ALA A 294 3.27 31.37 24.79
CA ALA A 294 4.05 32.57 25.08
C ALA A 294 3.16 33.78 25.41
N ALA A 295 2.01 33.94 24.75
CA ALA A 295 1.06 35.01 25.03
C ALA A 295 0.36 34.83 26.39
N VAL A 296 -0.06 33.61 26.71
CA VAL A 296 -0.66 33.28 28.02
C VAL A 296 0.36 33.52 29.14
N ASN A 297 1.60 33.05 28.99
CA ASN A 297 2.64 33.26 30.00
C ASN A 297 2.95 34.75 30.22
N ARG A 298 2.97 35.56 29.14
CA ARG A 298 3.11 37.02 29.25
C ARG A 298 1.93 37.64 29.99
N GLY A 299 0.70 37.31 29.61
CA GLY A 299 -0.49 37.84 30.27
C GLY A 299 -0.60 37.42 31.75
N THR A 300 -0.19 36.20 32.10
CA THR A 300 -0.16 35.76 33.50
C THR A 300 0.91 36.48 34.30
N GLU A 301 2.05 36.81 33.70
CA GLU A 301 3.11 37.56 34.38
C GLU A 301 2.73 39.03 34.54
N ASP A 302 2.15 39.66 33.50
CA ASP A 302 1.63 41.02 33.59
C ASP A 302 0.53 41.12 34.66
N LEU A 303 -0.37 40.13 34.73
CA LEU A 303 -1.41 40.07 35.76
C LEU A 303 -0.81 39.83 37.16
N ARG A 304 0.23 39.01 37.28
CA ARG A 304 0.95 38.80 38.54
C ARG A 304 1.58 40.10 39.03
N ILE A 305 2.27 40.82 38.15
CA ILE A 305 2.89 42.11 38.45
C ILE A 305 1.83 43.15 38.85
N ALA A 306 0.73 43.25 38.09
CA ALA A 306 -0.35 44.17 38.39
C ALA A 306 -1.03 43.85 39.74
N ASN A 307 -1.21 42.56 40.05
CA ASN A 307 -1.77 42.12 41.33
C ASN A 307 -0.82 42.45 42.49
N GLU A 308 0.48 42.16 42.35
CA GLU A 308 1.50 42.53 43.34
C GLU A 308 1.54 44.05 43.60
N GLN A 309 1.37 44.87 42.56
CA GLN A 309 1.24 46.32 42.70
C GLN A 309 -0.03 46.73 43.44
N LEU A 310 -1.19 46.18 43.06
CA LEU A 310 -2.47 46.52 43.69
C LEU A 310 -2.49 46.12 45.17
N VAL A 311 -1.94 44.95 45.51
CA VAL A 311 -1.80 44.52 46.91
C VAL A 311 -0.92 45.51 47.69
N ARG A 312 0.18 45.99 47.09
CA ARG A 312 1.04 47.00 47.72
C ARG A 312 0.30 48.33 47.92
N ASP A 313 -0.43 48.81 46.91
CA ASP A 313 -1.17 50.07 46.99
C ASP A 313 -2.28 50.00 48.04
N VAL A 314 -3.03 48.90 48.12
CA VAL A 314 -4.03 48.67 49.16
C VAL A 314 -3.38 48.67 50.54
N PHE A 315 -2.24 48.00 50.70
CA PHE A 315 -1.52 47.98 51.97
C PHE A 315 -1.07 49.38 52.41
N LEU A 316 -0.47 50.15 51.50
CA LEU A 316 -0.05 51.53 51.76
C LEU A 316 -1.24 52.42 52.12
N ARG A 317 -2.35 52.29 51.38
CA ARG A 317 -3.57 53.04 51.64
C ARG A 317 -4.13 52.75 53.02
N THR A 318 -4.24 51.47 53.41
CA THR A 318 -4.71 51.07 54.73
C THR A 318 -3.83 51.67 55.83
N GLN A 319 -2.50 51.66 55.68
CA GLN A 319 -1.60 52.30 56.64
C GLN A 319 -1.80 53.82 56.71
N THR A 320 -1.99 54.50 55.59
CA THR A 320 -2.26 55.95 55.60
C THR A 320 -3.60 56.29 56.26
N GLU A 321 -4.63 55.48 56.04
CA GLU A 321 -5.94 55.65 56.67
C GLU A 321 -5.87 55.38 58.18
N GLU A 322 -5.12 54.37 58.62
CA GLU A 322 -4.88 54.07 60.04
C GLU A 322 -4.07 55.18 60.72
N ALA A 323 -2.96 55.62 60.13
CA ALA A 323 -2.14 56.71 60.66
C ALA A 323 -2.94 58.02 60.75
N LEU A 324 -3.78 58.32 59.75
CA LEU A 324 -4.69 59.46 59.77
C LEU A 324 -5.70 59.33 60.91
N ARG A 325 -6.29 58.14 61.08
CA ARG A 325 -7.27 57.87 62.16
C ARG A 325 -6.64 58.02 63.54
N GLU A 326 -5.42 57.53 63.74
CA GLU A 326 -4.68 57.70 65.00
C GLU A 326 -4.30 59.16 65.24
N ALA A 327 -3.82 59.88 64.22
CA ALA A 327 -3.53 61.30 64.32
C ALA A 327 -4.79 62.12 64.68
N MET A 328 -5.93 61.84 64.05
CA MET A 328 -7.22 62.46 64.38
C MET A 328 -7.64 62.16 65.82
N LYS A 329 -7.55 60.90 66.27
CA LYS A 329 -7.85 60.54 67.66
C LYS A 329 -6.94 61.26 68.65
N ARG A 330 -5.64 61.33 68.36
CA ARG A 330 -4.65 62.01 69.21
C ARG A 330 -4.92 63.50 69.28
N LEU A 331 -5.17 64.16 68.15
CA LEU A 331 -5.51 65.58 68.10
C LEU A 331 -6.79 65.85 68.89
N ARG A 332 -7.82 65.03 68.72
CA ARG A 332 -9.08 65.14 69.48
C ARG A 332 -8.86 64.96 70.98
N SER A 333 -8.04 63.98 71.38
CA SER A 333 -7.65 63.79 72.78
C SER A 333 -6.89 64.98 73.35
N VAL A 334 -5.97 65.59 72.58
CA VAL A 334 -5.24 66.80 73.01
C VAL A 334 -6.18 67.98 73.16
N PHE A 335 -7.10 68.16 72.20
CA PHE A 335 -8.12 69.21 72.24
C PHE A 335 -9.01 69.06 73.49
N ASP A 336 -9.53 67.86 73.74
CA ASP A 336 -10.42 67.58 74.88
C ASP A 336 -9.71 67.63 76.24
N GLN A 337 -8.45 67.19 76.33
CA GLN A 337 -7.71 67.14 77.60
C GLN A 337 -6.85 68.37 77.89
N ALA A 338 -6.84 69.38 77.01
CA ALA A 338 -6.12 70.62 77.27
C ALA A 338 -6.63 71.26 78.57
N ALA A 339 -5.73 71.61 79.48
CA ALA A 339 -6.04 72.32 80.74
C ALA A 339 -6.36 73.82 80.53
N VAL A 340 -6.74 74.19 79.31
CA VAL A 340 -7.11 75.53 78.87
C VAL A 340 -8.39 75.38 78.06
N GLY A 341 -9.30 76.36 78.19
CA GLY A 341 -10.53 76.38 77.41
C GLY A 341 -10.20 76.61 75.94
N LEU A 342 -10.50 75.63 75.08
CA LEU A 342 -10.34 75.73 73.64
C LEU A 342 -11.71 75.73 72.99
N VAL A 343 -11.90 76.68 72.08
CA VAL A 343 -13.08 76.77 71.24
C VAL A 343 -12.64 76.98 69.80
N VAL A 344 -13.21 76.21 68.88
CA VAL A 344 -13.07 76.45 67.44
C VAL A 344 -14.35 77.12 66.98
N VAL A 345 -14.22 78.26 66.30
CA VAL A 345 -15.35 79.06 65.83
C VAL A 345 -15.24 79.19 64.31
N GLY A 346 -16.36 79.08 63.60
CA GLY A 346 -16.41 79.36 62.17
C GLY A 346 -16.10 80.83 61.91
N VAL A 347 -15.06 81.12 61.13
CA VAL A 347 -14.50 82.46 60.94
C VAL A 347 -15.57 83.47 60.46
N GLU A 348 -16.45 83.06 59.54
CA GLU A 348 -17.49 83.95 58.98
C GLU A 348 -18.80 83.98 59.79
N SER A 349 -19.15 82.90 60.48
CA SER A 349 -20.45 82.77 61.14
C SER A 349 -20.41 83.12 62.63
N GLY A 350 -19.23 83.11 63.27
CA GLY A 350 -19.10 83.26 64.72
C GLY A 350 -19.73 82.12 65.52
N ILE A 351 -20.11 81.03 64.83
CA ILE A 351 -20.75 79.85 65.41
C ILE A 351 -19.67 78.90 65.93
N VAL A 352 -19.87 78.39 67.15
CA VAL A 352 -18.99 77.38 67.75
C VAL A 352 -19.05 76.08 66.96
N VAL A 353 -17.90 75.64 66.44
CA VAL A 353 -17.72 74.38 65.70
C VAL A 353 -17.24 73.27 66.63
N GLU A 354 -16.30 73.59 67.53
CA GLU A 354 -15.83 72.64 68.55
C GLU A 354 -15.70 73.34 69.90
N TRP A 355 -16.04 72.61 70.97
CA TRP A 355 -16.05 73.08 72.35
C TRP A 355 -15.37 72.04 73.23
N ASN A 356 -14.20 72.34 73.77
CA ASN A 356 -13.43 71.33 74.50
C ASN A 356 -13.98 71.08 75.91
N ARG A 357 -13.65 69.91 76.48
CA ARG A 357 -14.14 69.50 77.79
C ARG A 357 -13.78 70.47 78.92
N TYR A 358 -12.56 71.02 78.93
CA TYR A 358 -12.17 71.97 79.98
C TYR A 358 -13.00 73.26 79.92
N LEU A 359 -13.32 73.76 78.71
CA LEU A 359 -14.20 74.93 78.55
C LEU A 359 -15.63 74.62 79.03
N ALA A 360 -16.11 73.40 78.82
CA ALA A 360 -17.38 72.95 79.36
C ALA A 360 -17.40 72.92 80.90
N GLU A 361 -16.33 72.41 81.52
CA GLU A 361 -16.18 72.39 82.97
C GLU A 361 -16.01 73.81 83.56
N LEU A 362 -15.28 74.70 82.85
CA LEU A 362 -15.00 76.06 83.29
C LEU A 362 -16.23 76.99 83.21
N LEU A 363 -16.96 76.94 82.09
CA LEU A 363 -18.11 77.82 81.84
C LEU A 363 -19.46 77.19 82.23
N GLY A 364 -19.49 75.88 82.50
CA GLY A 364 -20.69 75.15 82.90
C GLY A 364 -21.63 74.78 81.76
N TRP A 365 -21.20 74.93 80.50
CA TRP A 365 -21.99 74.58 79.31
C TRP A 365 -21.41 73.35 78.63
N ASP A 366 -22.21 72.28 78.47
CA ASP A 366 -21.74 71.07 77.77
C ASP A 366 -21.53 71.33 76.27
N ALA A 367 -20.66 70.54 75.64
CA ALA A 367 -20.36 70.67 74.21
C ALA A 367 -21.63 70.51 73.35
N THR A 368 -22.55 69.62 73.74
CA THR A 368 -23.82 69.40 73.01
C THR A 368 -24.78 70.58 73.06
N GLU A 369 -24.67 71.44 74.07
CA GLU A 369 -25.47 72.65 74.21
C GLU A 369 -24.78 73.90 73.65
N SER A 370 -23.48 73.82 73.41
CA SER A 370 -22.63 74.96 73.04
C SER A 370 -22.28 75.01 71.56
N VAL A 371 -22.06 73.84 70.94
CA VAL A 371 -21.82 73.71 69.50
C VAL A 371 -23.07 74.16 68.72
N ASP A 372 -22.87 74.75 67.54
CA ASP A 372 -23.92 75.35 66.69
C ASP A 372 -24.62 76.59 67.30
N ARG A 373 -24.06 77.19 68.36
CA ARG A 373 -24.51 78.49 68.90
C ARG A 373 -23.48 79.59 68.66
N PRO A 374 -23.91 80.86 68.55
CA PRO A 374 -22.97 81.98 68.51
C PRO A 374 -22.19 82.10 69.82
N LEU A 375 -20.86 82.19 69.73
CA LEU A 375 -19.99 82.25 70.93
C LEU A 375 -20.37 83.41 71.88
N THR A 376 -20.85 84.52 71.33
CA THR A 376 -21.29 85.71 72.08
C THR A 376 -22.43 85.43 73.07
N GLN A 377 -23.24 84.39 72.85
CA GLN A 377 -24.34 84.03 73.75
C GLN A 377 -23.87 83.23 74.97
N LEU A 378 -22.78 82.49 74.83
CA LEU A 378 -22.23 81.61 75.87
C LEU A 378 -21.26 82.33 76.83
N VAL A 379 -20.89 83.56 76.49
CA VAL A 379 -19.99 84.39 77.31
C VAL A 379 -20.77 85.53 77.98
N ALA A 380 -20.42 85.83 79.23
CA ALA A 380 -21.07 86.84 80.05
C ALA A 380 -21.07 88.24 79.36
N PRO A 381 -22.15 89.03 79.50
CA PRO A 381 -22.30 90.32 78.79
C PRO A 381 -21.13 91.29 78.93
N ALA A 382 -20.44 91.28 80.09
CA ALA A 382 -19.29 92.14 80.37
C ALA A 382 -18.07 91.86 79.47
N PHE A 383 -17.90 90.64 78.98
CA PHE A 383 -16.73 90.21 78.19
C PHE A 383 -17.02 90.11 76.68
N ARG A 384 -18.26 90.38 76.24
CA ARG A 384 -18.65 90.29 74.81
C ARG A 384 -17.92 91.31 73.93
N HIS A 385 -17.69 92.52 74.46
CA HIS A 385 -17.03 93.60 73.72
C HIS A 385 -15.53 93.34 73.49
N GLU A 386 -14.86 92.66 74.44
CA GLU A 386 -13.44 92.24 74.31
C GLU A 386 -13.27 91.08 73.33
N LEU A 387 -14.19 90.12 73.32
CA LEU A 387 -14.20 89.01 72.37
C LEU A 387 -14.40 89.49 70.93
N GLN A 388 -15.33 90.42 70.71
CA GLN A 388 -15.61 90.96 69.38
C GLN A 388 -14.39 91.68 68.79
N HIS A 389 -13.64 92.39 69.63
CA HIS A 389 -12.39 93.05 69.23
C HIS A 389 -11.23 92.06 68.97
N SER A 390 -11.24 90.89 69.60
CA SER A 390 -10.21 89.86 69.42
C SER A 390 -10.43 89.00 68.17
N VAL A 391 -11.69 88.75 67.80
CA VAL A 391 -12.06 88.01 66.58
C VAL A 391 -11.81 88.83 65.32
N GLU A 392 -11.92 90.17 65.38
CA GLU A 392 -11.59 91.05 64.25
C GLU A 392 -10.08 91.23 64.00
N GLN A 393 -9.22 90.76 64.92
CA GLN A 393 -7.76 90.89 64.84
C GLN A 393 -7.01 89.62 64.38
N VAL A 394 -7.72 88.50 64.16
CA VAL A 394 -7.19 87.23 63.63
C VAL A 394 -7.65 87.06 62.20
#